data_AF-A0A543AQP1-F1
#
_entry.id   AF-A0A543AQP1-F1
#
_cell.length_a   1.000
_cell.length_b   1.000
_cell.length_c   1.000
_cell.angle_alpha   90.00
_cell.angle_beta   90.00
_cell.angle_gamma   90.00
#
_symmetry.space_group_name_H-M   'P 1'
#
loop_
_entity.id
_entity.type
_entity.pdbx_description
1 polymer ?
#
loop_
_entity_poly.entity_id
_entity_poly.type
_entity_poly.pdbx_seq_one_letter_code
_entity_poly.pdbx_strand_id
1 'polypeptide(L)'
;MQPAMTVHTVKTPELIDVDPGDPGFSPRSGGRVRLLPYRIAKYPVTNEEYAVFVHATASVAHPASWHGDAPASDEKRHPVWGVSASDAEAYCRWLSNLTDSTFRLPQEAEWEYAAGGRDLRLYPWGDDFDASRCNCVESGVGRTTPVDAHPDGVSAMGCFDMGGNVAEYCADIFRVPGSPTASGGIDADGALSRVIRGGWFSSAREETRCAARLPSGGGERIVAGFRVCSS
;
A
#
# COMPACT_ATOMS: atom_id res chain seq x y z
N MET A 1 -25.31 1.95 -24.47
CA MET A 1 -24.71 3.14 -23.82
C MET A 1 -25.05 3.02 -22.34
N GLN A 2 -24.12 2.56 -21.51
CA GLN A 2 -24.33 2.50 -20.05
C GLN A 2 -24.24 3.92 -19.47
N PRO A 3 -25.03 4.26 -18.43
CA PRO A 3 -25.01 5.58 -17.84
C PRO A 3 -23.64 5.84 -17.18
N ALA A 4 -23.14 7.07 -17.32
CA ALA A 4 -21.94 7.51 -16.63
C ALA A 4 -22.15 7.37 -15.11
N MET A 5 -21.25 6.63 -14.44
CA MET A 5 -21.20 6.53 -12.98
C MET A 5 -21.17 7.94 -12.40
N THR A 6 -22.23 8.34 -11.70
CA THR A 6 -22.33 9.67 -11.09
C THR A 6 -21.57 9.67 -9.76
N VAL A 7 -20.92 10.79 -9.43
CA VAL A 7 -20.09 11.03 -8.23
C VAL A 7 -20.69 10.49 -6.92
N HIS A 8 -22.01 10.43 -6.80
CA HIS A 8 -22.71 9.94 -5.60
C HIS A 8 -22.66 8.41 -5.35
N THR A 9 -21.96 7.64 -6.19
CA THR A 9 -21.99 6.16 -6.12
C THR A 9 -20.63 5.50 -5.88
N VAL A 10 -19.52 6.26 -5.91
CA VAL A 10 -18.18 5.70 -5.69
C VAL A 10 -17.88 5.73 -4.19
N LYS A 11 -17.84 4.55 -3.57
CA LYS A 11 -17.40 4.39 -2.19
C LYS A 11 -15.91 4.71 -2.11
N THR A 12 -15.54 5.73 -1.34
CA THR A 12 -14.14 6.05 -1.08
C THR A 12 -13.56 5.11 -0.02
N PRO A 13 -12.24 4.83 -0.05
CA PRO A 13 -11.57 4.10 1.02
C PRO A 13 -11.83 4.73 2.39
N GLU A 14 -11.96 3.91 3.43
CA GLU A 14 -12.03 4.39 4.82
C GLU A 14 -10.68 4.99 5.21
N LEU A 15 -10.67 6.28 5.57
CA LEU A 15 -9.46 7.03 5.90
C LEU A 15 -9.32 7.22 7.41
N ILE A 16 -8.07 7.25 7.88
CA ILE A 16 -7.69 7.58 9.26
C ILE A 16 -6.87 8.85 9.26
N ASP A 17 -7.20 9.77 10.17
CA ASP A 17 -6.40 10.97 10.44
C ASP A 17 -5.12 10.61 11.18
N VAL A 18 -3.99 11.04 10.63
CA VAL A 18 -2.67 10.88 11.22
C VAL A 18 -2.10 12.26 11.52
N ASP A 19 -1.90 12.55 12.81
CA ASP A 19 -1.18 13.74 13.28
C ASP A 19 0.20 13.33 13.83
N PRO A 20 1.29 13.59 13.08
CA PRO A 20 2.65 13.30 13.52
C PRO A 20 3.12 14.16 14.72
N GLY A 21 2.53 15.33 14.91
CA GLY A 21 3.01 16.37 15.81
C GLY A 21 4.41 16.91 15.47
N ASP A 22 4.90 17.86 16.27
CA ASP A 22 6.25 18.43 16.15
C ASP A 22 7.24 17.65 17.08
N PRO A 23 8.55 17.52 16.73
CA PRO A 23 9.26 18.30 15.73
C PRO A 23 9.75 17.50 14.51
N GLY A 24 8.91 16.63 13.96
CA GLY A 24 9.24 15.80 12.80
C GLY A 24 9.66 14.38 13.16
N PHE A 25 9.56 13.52 12.16
CA PHE A 25 9.77 12.08 12.23
C PHE A 25 11.15 11.73 11.68
N SER A 26 11.87 10.86 12.38
CA SER A 26 13.13 10.31 11.88
C SER A 26 12.89 8.87 11.43
N PRO A 27 12.55 8.65 10.14
CA PRO A 27 12.43 7.29 9.62
C PRO A 27 13.76 6.56 9.81
N ARG A 28 13.70 5.24 9.96
CA ARG A 28 14.90 4.41 10.13
C ARG A 28 15.80 4.42 8.88
N SER A 29 15.26 4.81 7.72
CA SER A 29 16.04 5.04 6.49
C SER A 29 16.97 6.26 6.57
N GLY A 30 16.83 7.09 7.61
CA GLY A 30 17.72 8.21 7.92
C GLY A 30 17.15 9.59 7.58
N GLY A 31 17.74 10.62 8.18
CA GLY A 31 17.28 12.00 8.05
C GLY A 31 16.08 12.33 8.94
N ARG A 32 15.83 13.63 9.13
CA ARG A 32 14.65 14.13 9.83
C ARG A 32 13.67 14.64 8.79
N VAL A 33 12.48 14.05 8.72
CA VAL A 33 11.41 14.41 7.80
C VAL A 33 10.32 15.11 8.58
N ARG A 34 9.91 16.30 8.13
CA ARG A 34 8.72 16.94 8.68
C ARG A 34 7.49 16.37 8.00
N LEU A 35 6.68 15.62 8.75
CA LEU A 35 5.39 15.15 8.29
C LEU A 35 4.31 16.16 8.71
N LEU A 36 3.55 16.66 7.74
CA LEU A 36 2.32 17.42 8.03
C LEU A 36 1.20 16.43 8.38
N PRO A 37 0.12 16.86 9.06
CA PRO A 37 -1.07 16.03 9.22
C PRO A 37 -1.61 15.58 7.86
N TYR A 38 -2.05 14.33 7.78
CA TYR A 38 -2.55 13.71 6.56
C TYR A 38 -3.55 12.62 6.92
N ARG A 39 -4.28 12.14 5.92
CA ARG A 39 -5.14 10.96 6.05
C ARG A 39 -4.55 9.80 5.27
N ILE A 40 -4.65 8.59 5.80
CA ILE A 40 -4.23 7.36 5.12
C ILE A 40 -5.34 6.32 5.16
N ALA A 41 -5.48 5.54 4.09
CA ALA A 41 -6.46 4.47 4.05
C ALA A 41 -6.17 3.41 5.11
N LYS A 42 -7.22 3.06 5.86
CA LYS A 42 -7.20 2.04 6.92
C LYS A 42 -6.74 0.68 6.40
N TYR A 43 -7.15 0.35 5.18
CA TYR A 43 -6.85 -0.89 4.49
C TYR A 43 -6.08 -0.59 3.19
N PRO A 44 -5.34 -1.57 2.64
CA PRO A 44 -4.94 -1.52 1.24
C PRO A 44 -6.19 -1.43 0.34
N VAL A 45 -6.03 -0.85 -0.86
CA VAL A 45 -7.12 -0.81 -1.84
C VAL A 45 -7.56 -2.22 -2.16
N THR A 46 -8.85 -2.48 -2.03
CA THR A 46 -9.44 -3.80 -2.27
C THR A 46 -9.69 -4.04 -3.75
N ASN A 47 -9.84 -5.31 -4.11
CA ASN A 47 -10.27 -5.72 -5.44
C ASN A 47 -11.60 -5.09 -5.86
N GLU A 48 -12.59 -4.98 -4.95
CA GLU A 48 -13.88 -4.35 -5.27
C GLU A 48 -13.75 -2.85 -5.53
N GLU A 49 -12.90 -2.14 -4.78
CA GLU A 49 -12.64 -0.71 -5.00
C GLU A 49 -11.90 -0.48 -6.33
N TYR A 50 -10.92 -1.33 -6.65
CA TYR A 50 -10.17 -1.24 -7.89
C TYR A 50 -11.01 -1.64 -9.12
N ALA A 51 -11.95 -2.58 -8.99
CA ALA A 51 -12.86 -2.96 -10.07
C ALA A 51 -13.75 -1.81 -10.54
N VAL A 52 -14.15 -0.90 -9.65
CA VAL A 52 -14.89 0.31 -10.04
C VAL A 52 -14.03 1.20 -10.93
N PHE A 53 -12.74 1.35 -10.62
CA PHE A 53 -11.79 2.11 -11.42
C PHE A 53 -11.58 1.49 -12.81
N VAL A 54 -11.31 0.18 -12.87
CA VAL A 54 -11.13 -0.56 -14.13
C VAL A 54 -12.35 -0.40 -15.04
N HIS A 55 -13.55 -0.57 -14.48
CA HIS A 55 -14.80 -0.41 -15.23
C HIS A 55 -15.00 1.02 -15.77
N ALA A 56 -14.56 2.03 -15.01
CA ALA A 56 -14.74 3.43 -15.37
C ALA A 56 -13.73 3.93 -16.41
N THR A 57 -12.51 3.37 -16.45
CA THR A 57 -11.44 3.87 -17.32
C THR A 57 -11.25 3.08 -18.61
N ALA A 58 -11.67 1.81 -18.66
CA ALA A 58 -11.65 0.91 -19.83
C ALA A 58 -10.30 0.72 -20.55
N SER A 59 -9.25 1.46 -20.19
CA SER A 59 -7.92 1.46 -20.80
C SER A 59 -6.82 0.93 -19.88
N VAL A 60 -7.15 0.66 -18.61
CA VAL A 60 -6.22 0.13 -17.62
C VAL A 60 -6.20 -1.39 -17.71
N ALA A 61 -5.01 -1.99 -17.68
CA ALA A 61 -4.85 -3.43 -17.67
C ALA A 61 -5.48 -4.03 -16.41
N HIS A 62 -6.06 -5.22 -16.55
CA HIS A 62 -6.56 -5.94 -15.37
C HIS A 62 -5.39 -6.35 -14.48
N PRO A 63 -5.54 -6.28 -13.15
CA PRO A 63 -4.53 -6.78 -12.22
C PRO A 63 -4.14 -8.23 -12.54
N ALA A 64 -2.85 -8.55 -12.46
CA ALA A 64 -2.34 -9.90 -12.75
C ALA A 64 -2.91 -10.98 -11.80
N SER A 65 -3.49 -10.56 -10.68
CA SER A 65 -4.17 -11.42 -9.72
C SER A 65 -5.57 -11.88 -10.16
N TRP A 66 -6.18 -11.25 -11.17
CA TRP A 66 -7.53 -11.58 -11.60
C TRP A 66 -7.53 -12.65 -12.68
N HIS A 67 -8.48 -13.58 -12.56
CA HIS A 67 -8.75 -14.59 -13.58
C HIS A 67 -9.93 -14.16 -14.47
N GLY A 68 -9.71 -13.13 -15.29
CA GLY A 68 -10.71 -12.57 -16.20
C GLY A 68 -10.88 -11.05 -16.04
N ASP A 69 -12.10 -10.56 -16.27
CA ASP A 69 -12.40 -9.12 -16.30
C ASP A 69 -12.83 -8.53 -14.95
N ALA A 70 -12.86 -9.36 -13.90
CA ALA A 70 -13.30 -8.99 -12.57
C ALA A 70 -12.62 -9.88 -11.51
N PRO A 71 -12.54 -9.42 -10.25
CA PRO A 71 -12.04 -10.25 -9.16
C PRO A 71 -12.98 -11.42 -8.87
N ALA A 72 -12.42 -12.52 -8.35
CA ALA A 72 -13.20 -13.64 -7.87
C ALA A 72 -14.19 -13.19 -6.77
N SER A 73 -15.36 -13.81 -6.71
CA SER A 73 -16.44 -13.36 -5.82
C SER A 73 -16.08 -13.39 -4.34
N ASP A 74 -15.23 -14.34 -3.94
CA ASP A 74 -14.71 -14.53 -2.59
C ASP A 74 -13.48 -13.64 -2.30
N GLU A 75 -12.90 -12.99 -3.31
CA GLU A 75 -11.71 -12.15 -3.17
C GLU A 75 -12.00 -10.64 -3.28
N LYS A 76 -13.27 -10.24 -3.33
CA LYS A 76 -13.66 -8.82 -3.44
C LYS A 76 -13.03 -7.94 -2.37
N ARG A 77 -12.94 -8.44 -1.14
CA ARG A 77 -12.37 -7.74 0.02
C ARG A 77 -10.89 -8.05 0.27
N HIS A 78 -10.25 -8.80 -0.62
CA HIS A 78 -8.80 -8.96 -0.61
C HIS A 78 -8.14 -7.71 -1.21
N PRO A 79 -6.89 -7.40 -0.83
CA PRO A 79 -6.15 -6.31 -1.46
C PRO A 79 -5.93 -6.59 -2.94
N VAL A 80 -6.06 -5.55 -3.76
CA VAL A 80 -5.63 -5.63 -5.17
C VAL A 80 -4.12 -5.76 -5.20
N TRP A 81 -3.62 -6.65 -6.07
CA TRP A 81 -2.19 -6.78 -6.34
C TRP A 81 -1.94 -7.21 -7.77
N GLY A 82 -0.68 -7.07 -8.21
CA GLY A 82 -0.31 -7.33 -9.61
C GLY A 82 -0.70 -6.16 -10.51
N VAL A 83 -0.67 -4.95 -9.95
CA VAL A 83 -0.82 -3.67 -10.65
C VAL A 83 0.53 -2.96 -10.66
N SER A 84 0.75 -2.06 -11.60
CA SER A 84 1.96 -1.25 -11.60
C SER A 84 1.86 -0.04 -10.66
N ALA A 85 2.99 0.61 -10.38
CA ALA A 85 2.99 1.89 -9.67
C ALA A 85 2.24 2.97 -10.46
N SER A 86 2.36 2.97 -11.79
CA SER A 86 1.67 3.90 -12.69
C SER A 86 0.15 3.74 -12.62
N ASP A 87 -0.33 2.49 -12.55
CA ASP A 87 -1.74 2.16 -12.38
C ASP A 87 -2.27 2.61 -11.02
N ALA A 88 -1.50 2.40 -9.95
CA ALA A 88 -1.85 2.87 -8.62
C ALA A 88 -1.94 4.41 -8.54
N GLU A 89 -1.01 5.12 -9.19
CA GLU A 89 -1.07 6.58 -9.35
C GLU A 89 -2.27 7.02 -10.20
N ALA A 90 -2.61 6.28 -11.25
CA ALA A 90 -3.78 6.54 -12.08
C ALA A 90 -5.09 6.36 -11.30
N TYR A 91 -5.19 5.34 -10.45
CA TYR A 91 -6.30 5.15 -9.52
C TYR A 91 -6.44 6.36 -8.58
N CYS A 92 -5.34 6.83 -7.99
CA CYS A 92 -5.36 8.00 -7.11
C CYS A 92 -5.84 9.27 -7.83
N ARG A 93 -5.37 9.52 -9.05
CA ARG A 93 -5.82 10.65 -9.87
C ARG A 93 -7.30 10.55 -10.23
N TRP A 94 -7.75 9.36 -10.62
CA TRP A 94 -9.15 9.11 -10.93
C TRP A 94 -10.05 9.37 -9.71
N LEU A 95 -9.67 8.88 -8.53
CA LEU A 95 -10.41 9.10 -7.29
C LEU A 95 -10.43 10.59 -6.91
N SER A 96 -9.32 11.30 -7.12
CA SER A 96 -9.24 12.76 -6.91
C SER A 96 -10.22 13.53 -7.81
N ASN A 97 -10.39 13.10 -9.07
CA ASN A 97 -11.31 13.77 -10.00
C ASN A 97 -12.79 13.52 -9.67
N LEU A 98 -13.10 12.52 -8.85
CA LEU A 98 -14.46 12.17 -8.46
C LEU A 98 -14.86 12.72 -7.09
N THR A 99 -13.94 13.34 -6.36
CA THR A 99 -14.17 13.77 -4.98
C THR A 99 -13.63 15.17 -4.76
N ASP A 100 -13.99 15.79 -3.63
CA ASP A 100 -13.42 17.09 -3.22
C ASP A 100 -12.05 16.93 -2.52
N SER A 101 -11.48 15.73 -2.50
CA SER A 101 -10.21 15.42 -1.82
C SER A 101 -9.13 15.04 -2.82
N THR A 102 -7.89 15.45 -2.55
CA THR A 102 -6.74 14.99 -3.34
C THR A 102 -6.27 13.66 -2.78
N PHE A 103 -6.17 12.64 -3.64
CA PHE A 103 -5.67 11.31 -3.34
C PHE A 103 -4.33 11.07 -4.05
N ARG A 104 -3.44 10.34 -3.37
CA ARG A 104 -2.10 9.99 -3.85
C ARG A 104 -1.58 8.74 -3.16
N LEU A 105 -0.50 8.17 -3.67
CA LEU A 105 0.30 7.21 -2.90
C LEU A 105 0.89 7.88 -1.65
N PRO A 106 1.09 7.13 -0.56
CA PRO A 106 1.84 7.62 0.58
C PRO A 106 3.28 7.92 0.19
N GLN A 107 3.86 8.96 0.81
CA GLN A 107 5.32 9.08 0.86
C GLN A 107 5.87 7.96 1.76
N GLU A 108 7.10 7.53 1.51
CA GLU A 108 7.77 6.48 2.27
C GLU A 108 7.74 6.76 3.78
N ALA A 109 8.01 8.02 4.17
CA ALA A 109 8.00 8.43 5.57
C ALA A 109 6.60 8.48 6.20
N GLU A 110 5.56 8.80 5.41
CA GLU A 110 4.17 8.74 5.88
C GLU A 110 3.79 7.28 6.15
N TRP A 111 4.08 6.39 5.20
CA TRP A 111 3.80 4.96 5.35
C TRP A 111 4.49 4.39 6.60
N GLU A 112 5.79 4.67 6.80
CA GLU A 112 6.54 4.18 7.96
C GLU A 112 5.98 4.70 9.28
N TYR A 113 5.57 5.98 9.31
CA TYR A 113 4.94 6.56 10.49
C TYR A 113 3.59 5.89 10.79
N ALA A 114 2.75 5.68 9.77
CA ALA A 114 1.48 4.98 9.92
C ALA A 114 1.65 3.53 10.41
N ALA A 115 2.76 2.88 10.05
CA ALA A 115 3.09 1.52 10.46
C ALA A 115 3.64 1.44 11.89
N GLY A 116 4.74 2.15 12.16
CA GLY A 116 5.53 2.00 13.39
C GLY A 116 5.30 3.09 14.44
N GLY A 117 4.62 4.18 14.08
CA GLY A 117 4.40 5.34 14.94
C GLY A 117 5.68 6.05 15.37
N ARG A 118 5.56 6.94 16.35
CA ARG A 118 6.70 7.68 16.94
C ARG A 118 7.71 6.77 17.64
N ASP A 119 7.25 5.63 18.13
CA ASP A 119 8.08 4.65 18.86
C ASP A 119 8.95 3.81 17.91
N LEU A 120 8.78 3.96 16.59
CA LEU A 120 9.51 3.20 15.58
C LEU A 120 9.41 1.69 15.80
N ARG A 121 8.21 1.18 16.09
CA ARG A 121 7.98 -0.25 16.36
C ARG A 121 8.55 -1.14 15.25
N LEU A 122 9.04 -2.32 15.61
CA LEU A 122 9.58 -3.26 14.63
C LEU A 122 8.48 -3.80 13.70
N TYR A 123 7.33 -4.15 14.27
CA TYR A 123 6.09 -4.56 13.60
C TYR A 123 4.96 -3.61 13.99
N PRO A 124 3.85 -3.54 13.23
CA PRO A 124 2.76 -2.60 13.51
C PRO A 124 2.21 -2.70 14.95
N TRP A 125 2.18 -3.93 15.48
CA TRP A 125 1.68 -4.25 16.81
C TRP A 125 2.72 -4.21 17.93
N GLY A 126 4.02 -4.10 17.64
CA GLY A 126 5.08 -4.13 18.66
C GLY A 126 6.41 -4.69 18.14
N ASP A 127 7.28 -5.09 19.05
CA ASP A 127 8.63 -5.52 18.70
C ASP A 127 8.80 -7.04 18.59
N ASP A 128 7.85 -7.80 19.15
CA ASP A 128 7.83 -9.25 19.08
C ASP A 128 7.04 -9.72 17.86
N PHE A 129 7.68 -10.57 17.06
CA PHE A 129 7.02 -11.17 15.90
C PHE A 129 5.93 -12.15 16.33
N ASP A 130 4.77 -12.07 15.67
CA ASP A 130 3.63 -12.95 15.89
C ASP A 130 2.98 -13.26 14.53
N ALA A 131 3.12 -14.50 14.06
CA ALA A 131 2.62 -14.94 12.76
C ALA A 131 1.08 -14.95 12.65
N SER A 132 0.35 -14.82 13.76
CA SER A 132 -1.12 -14.71 13.75
C SER A 132 -1.61 -13.30 13.41
N ARG A 133 -0.74 -12.29 13.55
CA ARG A 133 -1.05 -10.87 13.38
C ARG A 133 -0.79 -10.34 11.97
N CYS A 134 -0.24 -11.16 11.08
CA CYS A 134 -0.01 -10.78 9.69
C CYS A 134 -0.11 -11.98 8.76
N ASN A 135 -0.27 -11.68 7.47
CA ASN A 135 -0.17 -12.67 6.41
C ASN A 135 1.21 -12.61 5.76
N CYS A 136 2.08 -13.55 6.10
CA CYS A 136 3.43 -13.73 5.54
C CYS A 136 3.77 -15.22 5.43
N VAL A 137 4.97 -15.59 5.00
CA VAL A 137 5.32 -17.02 4.81
C VAL A 137 5.15 -17.82 6.11
N GLU A 138 5.46 -17.23 7.27
CA GLU A 138 5.34 -17.86 8.57
C GLU A 138 3.88 -18.08 9.02
N SER A 139 2.92 -17.35 8.44
CA SER A 139 1.48 -17.57 8.71
C SER A 139 0.94 -18.83 8.01
N GLY A 140 1.62 -19.31 6.96
CA GLY A 140 1.26 -20.52 6.21
C GLY A 140 0.04 -20.38 5.28
N VAL A 141 -0.52 -19.17 5.08
CA VAL A 141 -1.73 -18.97 4.25
C VAL A 141 -1.46 -19.12 2.75
N GLY A 142 -0.34 -18.58 2.26
CA GLY A 142 0.11 -18.78 0.86
C GLY A 142 -0.69 -18.04 -0.23
N ARG A 143 -1.63 -17.17 0.15
CA ARG A 143 -2.38 -16.24 -0.72
C ARG A 143 -2.78 -15.01 0.09
N THR A 144 -3.30 -13.97 -0.57
CA THR A 144 -3.86 -12.82 0.15
C THR A 144 -5.05 -13.23 1.02
N THR A 145 -5.33 -12.44 2.04
CA THR A 145 -6.49 -12.56 2.93
C THR A 145 -7.39 -11.32 2.80
N PRO A 146 -8.66 -11.38 3.23
CA PRO A 146 -9.48 -10.18 3.38
C PRO A 146 -8.75 -9.13 4.24
N VAL A 147 -8.90 -7.86 3.90
CA VAL A 147 -8.15 -6.75 4.53
C VAL A 147 -8.45 -6.54 6.02
N ASP A 148 -9.46 -7.23 6.57
CA ASP A 148 -9.87 -7.21 7.97
C ASP A 148 -9.59 -8.54 8.71
N ALA A 149 -8.82 -9.46 8.10
CA ALA A 149 -8.56 -10.79 8.66
C ALA A 149 -7.63 -10.80 9.89
N HIS A 150 -6.83 -9.76 10.10
CA HIS A 150 -5.85 -9.66 11.19
C HIS A 150 -6.13 -8.47 12.13
N PRO A 151 -7.23 -8.48 12.89
CA PRO A 151 -7.59 -7.36 13.78
C PRO A 151 -6.59 -7.12 14.92
N ASP A 152 -5.79 -8.12 15.30
CA ASP A 152 -4.72 -7.98 16.28
C ASP A 152 -3.40 -7.46 15.67
N GLY A 153 -3.34 -7.35 14.34
CA GLY A 153 -2.18 -6.84 13.58
C GLY A 153 -2.20 -5.34 13.31
N VAL A 154 -3.21 -4.64 13.83
CA VAL A 154 -3.46 -3.23 13.54
C VAL A 154 -2.36 -2.34 14.12
N SER A 155 -1.91 -1.36 13.33
CA SER A 155 -0.91 -0.39 13.79
C SER A 155 -1.46 0.50 14.91
N ALA A 156 -0.57 1.21 15.62
CA ALA A 156 -0.98 2.19 16.62
C ALA A 156 -1.89 3.30 16.05
N MET A 157 -1.79 3.56 14.75
CA MET A 157 -2.61 4.54 14.04
C MET A 157 -3.93 3.94 13.52
N GLY A 158 -4.20 2.66 13.72
CA GLY A 158 -5.44 2.02 13.26
C GLY A 158 -5.37 1.39 11.86
N CYS A 159 -4.19 1.37 11.22
CA CYS A 159 -4.02 0.79 9.88
C CYS A 159 -3.86 -0.73 9.94
N PHE A 160 -4.64 -1.44 9.14
CA PHE A 160 -4.55 -2.88 8.94
C PHE A 160 -3.50 -3.21 7.90
N ASP A 161 -2.97 -4.44 7.95
CA ASP A 161 -2.06 -5.01 6.95
C ASP A 161 -0.83 -4.13 6.65
N MET A 162 -0.35 -3.34 7.63
CA MET A 162 0.91 -2.61 7.52
C MET A 162 2.13 -3.56 7.62
N GLY A 163 1.91 -4.85 7.85
CA GLY A 163 2.92 -5.89 7.77
C GLY A 163 2.27 -7.14 7.19
N GLY A 164 2.65 -7.54 5.97
CA GLY A 164 2.13 -8.69 5.25
C GLY A 164 0.96 -8.38 4.30
N ASN A 165 0.30 -9.44 3.85
CA ASN A 165 -0.74 -9.48 2.82
C ASN A 165 -0.21 -9.10 1.43
N VAL A 166 0.05 -7.80 1.19
CA VAL A 166 0.65 -7.28 -0.04
C VAL A 166 1.67 -6.20 0.29
N ALA A 167 2.75 -6.13 -0.50
CA ALA A 167 3.66 -5.00 -0.41
C ALA A 167 2.97 -3.77 -0.99
N GLU A 168 3.32 -2.57 -0.51
CA GLU A 168 2.60 -1.36 -0.89
C GLU A 168 3.50 -0.32 -1.53
N TYR A 169 3.09 0.16 -2.70
CA TYR A 169 3.76 1.25 -3.40
C TYR A 169 3.74 2.55 -2.58
N CYS A 170 4.92 3.14 -2.43
CA CYS A 170 5.10 4.53 -2.02
C CYS A 170 5.43 5.40 -3.24
N ALA A 171 5.20 6.71 -3.13
CA ALA A 171 5.51 7.67 -4.20
C ALA A 171 7.03 7.79 -4.48
N ASP A 172 7.85 7.49 -3.48
CA ASP A 172 9.30 7.65 -3.52
C ASP A 172 9.97 6.69 -4.51
N ILE A 173 10.93 7.22 -5.28
CA ILE A 173 11.85 6.42 -6.08
C ILE A 173 12.84 5.72 -5.15
N PHE A 174 13.02 4.42 -5.34
CA PHE A 174 13.97 3.64 -4.55
C PHE A 174 15.40 4.12 -4.80
N ARG A 175 16.12 4.35 -3.69
CA ARG A 175 17.53 4.73 -3.67
C ARG A 175 18.22 3.99 -2.54
N VAL A 176 19.41 3.44 -2.81
CA VAL A 176 20.29 2.95 -1.75
C VAL A 176 20.82 4.17 -0.97
N PRO A 177 20.82 4.15 0.37
CA PRO A 177 21.36 5.25 1.16
C PRO A 177 22.80 5.63 0.74
N GLY A 178 23.04 6.92 0.55
CA GLY A 178 24.33 7.44 0.08
C GLY A 178 24.54 7.39 -1.45
N SER A 179 23.62 6.79 -2.21
CA SER A 179 23.67 6.82 -3.68
C SER A 179 23.08 8.13 -4.23
N PRO A 180 23.79 8.85 -5.11
CA PRO A 180 23.23 10.03 -5.77
C PRO A 180 22.22 9.69 -6.87
N THR A 181 22.16 8.43 -7.32
CA THR A 181 21.29 7.97 -8.40
C THR A 181 20.23 6.99 -7.90
N ALA A 182 19.12 6.90 -8.65
CA ALA A 182 18.10 5.87 -8.46
C ALA A 182 18.73 4.47 -8.44
N SER A 183 18.21 3.59 -7.60
CA SER A 183 18.68 2.21 -7.43
C SER A 183 17.50 1.26 -7.56
N GLY A 184 17.75 -0.05 -7.56
CA GLY A 184 16.66 -1.05 -7.64
C GLY A 184 16.18 -1.37 -9.05
N GLY A 185 16.74 -0.69 -10.07
CA GLY A 185 16.47 -0.99 -11.47
C GLY A 185 15.16 -0.37 -11.97
N ILE A 186 14.63 -0.98 -13.02
CA ILE A 186 13.43 -0.55 -13.74
C ILE A 186 12.31 -1.55 -13.42
N ASP A 187 11.10 -1.05 -13.21
CA ASP A 187 9.92 -1.88 -12.97
C ASP A 187 9.34 -2.48 -14.26
N ALA A 188 8.24 -3.21 -14.15
CA ALA A 188 7.60 -3.89 -15.28
C ALA A 188 7.11 -2.93 -16.39
N ASP A 189 6.89 -1.65 -16.06
CA ASP A 189 6.41 -0.63 -17.01
C ASP A 189 7.56 0.11 -17.70
N GLY A 190 8.82 -0.20 -17.38
CA GLY A 190 9.95 0.57 -17.88
C GLY A 190 10.24 1.83 -17.05
N ALA A 191 9.59 2.02 -15.88
CA ALA A 191 9.80 3.16 -15.01
C ALA A 191 10.83 2.87 -13.91
N LEU A 192 11.40 3.93 -13.32
CA LEU A 192 12.30 3.77 -12.18
C LEU A 192 11.58 3.12 -10.99
N SER A 193 12.23 2.14 -10.36
CA SER A 193 11.65 1.42 -9.22
C SER A 193 11.16 2.36 -8.12
N ARG A 194 9.94 2.13 -7.66
CA ARG A 194 9.38 2.75 -6.45
C ARG A 194 9.85 2.01 -5.21
N VAL A 195 9.81 2.71 -4.08
CA VAL A 195 9.85 2.05 -2.77
C VAL A 195 8.56 1.27 -2.58
N ILE A 196 8.70 0.01 -2.17
CA ILE A 196 7.60 -0.78 -1.60
C ILE A 196 7.89 -1.07 -0.13
N ARG A 197 6.83 -1.15 0.67
CA ARG A 197 6.87 -1.36 2.13
C ARG A 197 5.94 -2.50 2.55
N GLY A 198 6.15 -3.02 3.76
CA GLY A 198 5.20 -3.91 4.44
C GLY A 198 5.30 -5.41 4.13
N GLY A 199 6.04 -5.83 3.10
CA GLY A 199 6.14 -7.24 2.75
C GLY A 199 4.82 -7.81 2.21
N TRP A 200 4.76 -9.10 1.89
CA TRP A 200 3.58 -9.73 1.29
C TRP A 200 3.40 -11.16 1.79
N PHE A 201 2.30 -11.83 1.42
CA PHE A 201 1.95 -13.16 1.94
C PHE A 201 3.02 -14.26 1.73
N SER A 202 3.97 -14.06 0.82
CA SER A 202 5.07 -15.01 0.56
C SER A 202 6.46 -14.44 0.84
N SER A 203 6.57 -13.26 1.47
CA SER A 203 7.84 -12.79 2.04
C SER A 203 8.02 -13.31 3.46
N ALA A 204 9.27 -13.32 3.96
CA ALA A 204 9.54 -13.65 5.35
C ALA A 204 9.15 -12.49 6.27
N ARG A 205 9.15 -12.74 7.58
CA ARG A 205 8.86 -11.72 8.60
C ARG A 205 9.83 -10.54 8.59
N GLU A 206 11.02 -10.67 8.01
CA GLU A 206 11.98 -9.58 7.93
C GLU A 206 11.48 -8.46 7.03
N GLU A 207 10.78 -8.80 5.93
CA GLU A 207 10.19 -7.84 5.00
C GLU A 207 8.90 -7.21 5.53
N THR A 208 8.25 -7.79 6.54
CA THR A 208 7.01 -7.26 7.14
C THR A 208 7.24 -6.25 8.26
N ARG A 209 8.49 -5.91 8.55
CA ARG A 209 8.85 -4.88 9.53
C ARG A 209 8.46 -3.50 9.03
N CYS A 210 8.08 -2.59 9.94
CA CYS A 210 7.65 -1.23 9.59
C CYS A 210 8.70 -0.45 8.80
N ALA A 211 9.99 -0.69 9.07
CA ALA A 211 11.10 -0.02 8.39
C ALA A 211 11.68 -0.81 7.20
N ALA A 212 11.17 -2.01 6.90
CA ALA A 212 11.64 -2.78 5.76
C ALA A 212 11.24 -2.07 4.46
N ARG A 213 12.21 -1.87 3.58
CA ARG A 213 12.04 -1.19 2.29
C ARG A 213 12.69 -1.98 1.19
N LEU A 214 11.98 -2.13 0.08
CA LEU A 214 12.45 -2.88 -1.09
C LEU A 214 12.19 -2.06 -2.36
N PRO A 215 12.93 -2.32 -3.45
CA PRO A 215 12.60 -1.78 -4.77
C PRO A 215 11.49 -2.59 -5.44
N SER A 216 10.57 -1.92 -6.15
CA SER A 216 9.54 -2.59 -6.94
C SER A 216 10.07 -3.37 -8.14
N GLY A 217 11.23 -2.99 -8.71
CA GLY A 217 11.90 -3.71 -9.81
C GLY A 217 12.70 -4.95 -9.37
N GLY A 218 12.60 -5.36 -8.09
CA GLY A 218 13.44 -6.40 -7.49
C GLY A 218 13.20 -7.84 -7.97
N GLY A 219 12.22 -8.11 -8.84
CA GLY A 219 12.04 -9.43 -9.49
C GLY A 219 10.58 -9.93 -9.58
N GLU A 220 10.38 -11.02 -10.33
CA GLU A 220 9.08 -11.58 -10.77
C GLU A 220 8.15 -12.15 -9.68
N ARG A 221 8.40 -11.91 -8.38
CA ARG A 221 7.64 -12.52 -7.27
C ARG A 221 7.09 -11.54 -6.25
N ILE A 222 7.22 -10.23 -6.49
CA ILE A 222 6.65 -9.23 -5.61
C ILE A 222 5.13 -9.18 -5.81
N VAL A 223 4.40 -9.43 -4.73
CA VAL A 223 2.94 -9.25 -4.68
C VAL A 223 2.70 -7.84 -4.18
N ALA A 224 2.74 -6.87 -5.10
CA ALA A 224 2.54 -5.46 -4.78
C ALA A 224 1.11 -4.99 -5.10
N GLY A 225 0.51 -4.34 -4.10
CA GLY A 225 -0.68 -3.50 -4.18
C GLY A 225 -0.36 -2.09 -3.70
N PHE A 226 -1.34 -1.40 -3.14
CA PHE A 226 -1.14 -0.06 -2.60
C PHE A 226 -2.26 0.34 -1.65
N ARG A 227 -2.01 1.39 -0.86
CA ARG A 227 -3.03 2.16 -0.16
C ARG A 227 -2.94 3.63 -0.54
N VAL A 228 -3.98 4.39 -0.27
CA VAL A 228 -4.04 5.82 -0.63
C VAL A 228 -3.85 6.71 0.60
N CYS A 229 -3.20 7.85 0.40
CA CYS A 229 -3.23 8.99 1.29
C CYS A 229 -4.13 10.08 0.72
N SER A 230 -4.66 10.93 1.60
CA SER A 230 -5.34 12.17 1.25
C SER A 230 -4.82 13.34 2.08
N SER A 231 -4.78 14.51 1.46
CA SER A 231 -4.46 15.81 2.06
C SER A 231 -5.60 16.77 1.86
#